data_AF-A0A915YW30-F1
#
_entry.id   AF-A0A915YW30-F1
#
_cell.length_a   1.000
_cell.length_b   1.000
_cell.length_c   1.000
_cell.angle_alpha   90.00
_cell.angle_beta   90.00
_cell.angle_gamma   90.00
#
_symmetry.space_group_name_H-M   'P 1'
#
loop_
_entity.id
_entity.type
_entity.pdbx_description
1 polymer ?
#
loop_
_entity_poly.entity_id
_entity_poly.type
_entity_poly.pdbx_seq_one_letter_code
_entity_poly.pdbx_strand_id
1 'polypeptide(L)'
;MINIGNGKNLRLIDILRYLQSPKKELHKDKEKIPTIIIVSAVLGGLSLYHALIKNKDKKEFNVKIFERKTSPTDRWQDHIGLSNYGAQSLLNCVLSSIASNLPKAIPNPIPDVETHRITITDQIGNVLLTPPTKPFKDVYEIAKISRGLSSIIIYRNILRDVLLEDDSQEFCNILVGADGINSPIRKQKLPELQIIDYGITHVSADVSIPQHLMDKANKIHGNFLVRKTLGTKGDSTLMMTRLIPIKQEQNDEKSEPHYRVTLVYSYPSKLDNVDVESDKVKVDDNDPASVIEHVKRMMRDIDPMSIKSWTSSRVVLLGDAVHVMNPILGLGANNAIQDADKLSQALLKYTDSNISFIEEYEKEMLKRTSADVLKLELPHLRLLFHLDLLAL
;
A
#
# COMPACT_ATOMS: atom_id res chain seq x y z
N MET A 1 21.23 5.68 -9.20
CA MET A 1 21.29 4.94 -10.47
C MET A 1 20.32 3.77 -10.35
N ILE A 2 19.48 3.53 -11.35
CA ILE A 2 18.73 2.28 -11.41
C ILE A 2 19.72 1.26 -11.98
N ASN A 3 20.15 0.28 -11.19
CA ASN A 3 21.03 -0.77 -11.68
C ASN A 3 20.16 -1.72 -12.50
N ILE A 4 20.33 -1.66 -13.82
CA ILE A 4 19.48 -2.36 -14.79
C ILE A 4 20.10 -3.67 -15.28
N GLY A 5 21.16 -4.18 -14.65
CA GLY A 5 21.87 -5.37 -15.14
C GLY A 5 22.65 -5.09 -16.44
N ASN A 6 23.64 -5.93 -16.73
CA ASN A 6 24.54 -5.85 -17.91
C ASN A 6 25.47 -4.62 -18.01
N GLY A 7 25.80 -3.95 -16.90
CA GLY A 7 26.93 -3.01 -16.85
C GLY A 7 26.75 -1.69 -17.63
N LYS A 8 25.56 -1.41 -18.16
CA LYS A 8 25.22 -0.11 -18.76
C LYS A 8 24.35 0.70 -17.79
N ASN A 9 24.90 1.77 -17.22
CA ASN A 9 24.16 2.72 -16.39
C ASN A 9 23.50 3.79 -17.28
N LEU A 10 22.23 3.61 -17.66
CA LEU A 10 21.41 4.73 -18.10
C LEU A 10 20.92 5.47 -16.85
N ARG A 11 21.19 6.76 -16.76
CA ARG A 11 20.74 7.54 -15.60
C ARG A 11 19.24 7.79 -15.79
N LEU A 12 18.43 7.57 -14.76
CA LEU A 12 17.00 7.91 -14.74
C LEU A 12 16.72 9.32 -15.28
N ILE A 13 17.67 10.24 -15.07
CA ILE A 13 17.63 11.61 -15.58
C ILE A 13 17.64 11.71 -17.11
N ASP A 14 18.25 10.76 -17.83
CA ASP A 14 18.33 10.75 -19.29
C ASP A 14 16.97 10.32 -19.90
N ILE A 15 16.30 9.34 -19.27
CA ILE A 15 14.93 8.92 -19.63
C ILE A 15 13.95 10.07 -19.37
N LEU A 16 14.05 10.72 -18.21
CA LEU A 16 13.19 11.83 -17.85
C LEU A 16 13.38 13.03 -18.79
N ARG A 17 14.62 13.38 -19.13
CA ARG A 17 14.92 14.43 -20.12
C ARG A 17 14.32 14.12 -21.49
N TYR A 18 14.45 12.88 -21.96
CA TYR A 18 13.87 12.45 -23.24
C TYR A 18 12.35 12.58 -23.25
N LEU A 19 11.67 12.14 -22.18
CA LEU A 19 10.21 12.20 -22.07
C LEU A 19 9.67 13.63 -21.87
N GLN A 20 10.49 14.53 -21.34
CA GLN A 20 10.16 15.95 -21.14
C GLN A 20 10.48 16.82 -22.36
N SER A 21 11.34 16.36 -23.28
CA SER A 21 11.65 17.11 -24.51
C SER A 21 10.49 17.11 -25.52
N PRO A 22 10.24 18.22 -26.24
CA PRO A 22 9.26 18.24 -27.32
C PRO A 22 9.68 17.24 -28.40
N LYS A 23 8.83 16.26 -28.73
CA LYS A 23 9.08 15.37 -29.87
C LYS A 23 9.07 16.22 -31.14
N LYS A 24 10.24 16.37 -31.79
CA LYS A 24 10.27 16.73 -33.22
C LYS A 24 9.54 15.63 -33.99
N GLU A 25 8.73 16.00 -34.98
CA GLU A 25 8.04 15.05 -35.86
C GLU A 25 9.05 14.04 -36.43
N LEU A 26 9.13 12.87 -35.82
CA LEU A 26 9.92 11.76 -36.32
C LEU A 26 8.95 10.88 -37.10
N HIS A 27 9.15 10.87 -38.42
CA HIS A 27 8.60 10.00 -39.45
C HIS A 27 7.35 9.16 -39.09
N LYS A 28 6.25 9.49 -39.80
CA LYS A 28 5.06 8.64 -39.98
C LYS A 28 5.45 7.30 -40.61
N ASP A 29 5.90 6.33 -39.83
CA ASP A 29 6.06 4.96 -40.31
C ASP A 29 5.68 3.94 -39.22
N LYS A 30 4.56 3.24 -39.50
CA LYS A 30 3.89 2.16 -38.74
C LYS A 30 3.39 2.53 -37.34
N GLU A 31 2.12 2.19 -37.05
CA GLU A 31 1.54 2.24 -35.70
C GLU A 31 2.34 1.35 -34.75
N LYS A 32 3.36 1.92 -34.12
CA LYS A 32 4.18 1.22 -33.14
C LYS A 32 3.40 1.18 -31.82
N ILE A 33 3.19 -0.02 -31.29
CA ILE A 33 2.51 -0.21 -30.00
C ILE A 33 3.25 0.64 -28.93
N PRO A 34 2.55 1.56 -28.25
CA PRO A 34 3.17 2.44 -27.25
C PRO A 34 3.69 1.64 -26.05
N THR A 35 4.87 2.00 -25.56
CA THR A 35 5.51 1.33 -24.42
C THR A 35 5.29 2.09 -23.11
N ILE A 36 4.83 1.41 -22.06
CA ILE A 36 4.67 1.94 -20.71
C ILE A 36 5.68 1.25 -19.80
N ILE A 37 6.49 2.02 -19.09
CA ILE A 37 7.37 1.52 -18.04
C ILE A 37 6.79 1.90 -16.68
N ILE A 38 6.58 0.90 -15.84
CA ILE A 38 6.13 1.05 -14.45
C ILE A 38 7.34 0.78 -13.54
N VAL A 39 7.68 1.73 -12.68
CA VAL A 39 8.80 1.59 -11.74
C VAL A 39 8.26 1.16 -10.39
N SER A 40 8.71 -0.02 -9.98
CA SER A 40 8.34 -0.84 -8.81
C SER A 40 7.11 -1.73 -8.97
N ALA A 41 7.29 -2.99 -8.58
CA ALA A 41 6.29 -4.04 -8.49
C ALA A 41 5.59 -4.03 -7.11
N VAL A 42 5.14 -2.87 -6.67
CA VAL A 42 4.26 -2.75 -5.50
C VAL A 42 2.80 -2.76 -5.96
N LEU A 43 1.86 -2.84 -5.00
CA LEU A 43 0.44 -3.07 -5.28
C LEU A 43 -0.16 -2.16 -6.35
N GLY A 44 0.13 -0.85 -6.33
CA GLY A 44 -0.34 0.07 -7.37
C GLY A 44 0.25 -0.23 -8.75
N GLY A 45 1.57 -0.41 -8.84
CA GLY A 45 2.24 -0.72 -10.11
C GLY A 45 1.79 -2.03 -10.74
N LEU A 46 1.63 -3.07 -9.92
CA LEU A 46 1.14 -4.38 -10.35
C LEU A 46 -0.33 -4.34 -10.75
N SER A 47 -1.16 -3.63 -9.98
CA SER A 47 -2.57 -3.43 -10.34
C SER A 47 -2.68 -2.72 -11.69
N LEU A 48 -1.84 -1.71 -11.95
CA LEU A 48 -1.84 -1.00 -13.22
C LEU A 48 -1.41 -1.90 -14.37
N TYR A 49 -0.36 -2.71 -14.17
CA TYR A 49 0.07 -3.70 -15.15
C TYR A 49 -1.08 -4.60 -15.56
N HIS A 50 -1.76 -5.24 -14.59
CA HIS A 50 -2.87 -6.13 -14.90
C HIS A 50 -4.06 -5.41 -15.55
N ALA A 51 -4.35 -4.17 -15.12
CA ALA A 51 -5.41 -3.39 -15.73
C ALA A 51 -5.14 -3.12 -17.21
N LEU A 52 -3.89 -2.84 -17.57
CA LEU A 52 -3.48 -2.63 -18.96
C LEU A 52 -3.53 -3.94 -19.77
N ILE A 53 -3.04 -5.05 -19.22
CA ILE A 53 -3.14 -6.37 -19.87
C ILE A 53 -4.61 -6.78 -20.08
N LYS A 54 -5.47 -6.54 -19.09
CA LYS A 54 -6.91 -6.84 -19.14
C LYS A 54 -7.65 -6.05 -20.22
N ASN A 55 -7.23 -4.82 -20.51
CA ASN A 55 -7.87 -3.94 -21.49
C ASN A 55 -7.10 -3.88 -22.83
N LYS A 56 -6.22 -4.86 -23.13
CA LYS A 56 -5.41 -4.85 -24.36
C LYS A 56 -6.24 -4.82 -25.64
N ASP A 57 -7.46 -5.36 -25.59
CA ASP A 57 -8.45 -5.37 -26.67
C ASP A 57 -8.97 -3.97 -27.02
N LYS A 58 -9.00 -3.07 -26.04
CA LYS A 58 -9.40 -1.67 -26.22
C LYS A 58 -8.24 -0.79 -26.67
N LYS A 59 -7.07 -0.99 -26.08
CA LYS A 59 -5.84 -0.29 -26.42
C LYS A 59 -4.64 -1.13 -26.01
N GLU A 60 -3.83 -1.52 -26.98
CA GLU A 60 -2.64 -2.31 -26.73
C GLU A 60 -1.46 -1.43 -26.30
N PHE A 61 -0.76 -1.87 -25.26
CA PHE A 61 0.48 -1.28 -24.77
C PHE A 61 1.52 -2.37 -24.56
N ASN A 62 2.77 -2.06 -24.86
CA ASN A 62 3.91 -2.85 -24.38
C ASN A 62 4.22 -2.40 -22.95
N VAL A 63 3.85 -3.20 -21.94
CA VAL A 63 3.98 -2.81 -20.53
C VAL A 63 5.13 -3.57 -19.89
N LYS A 64 6.03 -2.84 -19.21
CA LYS A 64 7.17 -3.42 -18.50
C LYS A 64 7.21 -2.90 -17.06
N ILE A 65 7.55 -3.77 -16.11
CA ILE A 65 7.76 -3.40 -14.71
C ILE A 65 9.27 -3.46 -14.42
N PHE A 66 9.80 -2.46 -13.73
CA PHE A 66 11.18 -2.48 -13.23
C PHE A 66 11.16 -2.45 -11.71
N GLU A 67 11.67 -3.50 -11.07
CA GLU A 67 11.76 -3.59 -9.62
C GLU A 67 13.21 -3.45 -9.14
N ARG A 68 13.43 -2.67 -8.08
CA ARG A 68 14.77 -2.43 -7.53
C ARG A 68 15.23 -3.57 -6.63
N LYS A 69 14.29 -4.34 -6.05
CA LYS A 69 14.59 -5.43 -5.12
C LYS A 69 14.87 -6.74 -5.84
N THR A 70 15.93 -7.40 -5.40
CA THR A 70 16.44 -8.68 -5.93
C THR A 70 15.64 -9.91 -5.48
N SER A 71 14.88 -9.85 -4.38
CA SER A 71 14.08 -10.98 -3.88
C SER A 71 12.70 -10.59 -3.32
N PRO A 72 11.67 -11.47 -3.43
CA PRO A 72 10.41 -11.38 -2.69
C PRO A 72 10.57 -11.40 -1.16
N THR A 73 11.64 -12.01 -0.64
CA THR A 73 11.85 -12.27 0.79
C THR A 73 12.53 -11.14 1.57
N ASP A 74 12.97 -10.06 0.91
CA ASP A 74 13.75 -8.97 1.52
C ASP A 74 12.96 -8.10 2.53
N ARG A 75 11.70 -8.42 2.85
CA ARG A 75 10.96 -7.85 3.99
C ARG A 75 10.03 -8.89 4.62
N TRP A 76 10.10 -9.00 5.95
CA TRP A 76 9.03 -9.61 6.74
C TRP A 76 7.77 -8.70 6.66
N GLN A 77 6.81 -9.15 5.85
CA GLN A 77 5.39 -9.41 6.13
C GLN A 77 4.46 -8.38 6.82
N ASP A 78 4.25 -7.20 6.22
CA ASP A 78 3.14 -6.32 6.64
C ASP A 78 1.75 -6.83 6.15
N HIS A 79 0.75 -6.84 7.05
CA HIS A 79 -0.67 -6.97 6.70
C HIS A 79 -1.24 -5.66 6.15
N ILE A 80 -2.08 -5.75 5.11
CA ILE A 80 -2.74 -4.58 4.51
C ILE A 80 -4.26 -4.76 4.60
N GLY A 81 -4.96 -3.74 5.10
CA GLY A 81 -6.43 -3.68 5.04
C GLY A 81 -6.92 -3.18 3.68
N LEU A 82 -7.84 -3.90 3.05
CA LEU A 82 -8.51 -3.49 1.80
C LEU A 82 -9.95 -3.07 2.09
N SER A 83 -10.28 -1.83 1.76
CA SER A 83 -11.61 -1.25 1.85
C SER A 83 -12.50 -1.74 0.70
N ASN A 84 -13.79 -1.39 0.76
CA ASN A 84 -14.73 -1.67 -0.33
C ASN A 84 -14.28 -1.08 -1.69
N TYR A 85 -13.81 0.16 -1.72
CA TYR A 85 -13.38 0.80 -2.96
C TYR A 85 -12.04 0.26 -3.46
N GLY A 86 -11.11 -0.10 -2.56
CA GLY A 86 -9.87 -0.79 -2.93
C GLY A 86 -10.14 -2.17 -3.53
N ALA A 87 -11.08 -2.93 -2.95
CA ALA A 87 -11.53 -4.23 -3.46
C ALA A 87 -12.16 -4.10 -4.84
N GLN A 88 -13.05 -3.13 -5.03
CA GLN A 88 -13.68 -2.89 -6.31
C GLN A 88 -12.65 -2.52 -7.39
N SER A 89 -11.71 -1.62 -7.09
CA SER A 89 -10.67 -1.23 -8.03
C SER A 89 -9.69 -2.37 -8.33
N LEU A 90 -9.36 -3.22 -7.35
CA LEU A 90 -8.55 -4.42 -7.59
C LEU A 90 -9.23 -5.36 -8.58
N LEU A 91 -10.52 -5.65 -8.39
CA LEU A 91 -11.31 -6.49 -9.30
C LEU A 91 -11.46 -5.87 -10.70
N ASN A 92 -11.53 -4.53 -10.78
CA ASN A 92 -11.51 -3.83 -12.06
C ASN A 92 -10.18 -4.01 -12.79
N CYS A 93 -9.05 -4.03 -12.05
CA CYS A 93 -7.71 -4.19 -12.61
C CYS A 93 -7.40 -5.62 -13.07
N VAL A 94 -7.79 -6.65 -12.31
CA VAL A 94 -7.31 -8.02 -12.57
C VAL A 94 -8.21 -8.82 -13.52
N LEU A 95 -7.62 -9.74 -14.27
CA LEU A 95 -8.33 -10.75 -15.08
C LEU A 95 -9.08 -11.74 -14.17
N SER A 96 -10.10 -12.41 -14.72
CA SER A 96 -10.88 -13.41 -13.98
C SER A 96 -10.03 -14.59 -13.47
N SER A 97 -8.99 -14.96 -14.22
CA SER A 97 -8.01 -15.98 -13.83
C SER A 97 -7.15 -15.58 -12.63
N ILE A 98 -6.89 -14.29 -12.46
CA ILE A 98 -6.17 -13.77 -11.29
C ILE A 98 -7.15 -13.54 -10.13
N ALA A 99 -8.35 -13.04 -10.43
CA ALA A 99 -9.41 -12.87 -9.45
C ALA A 99 -9.72 -14.18 -8.72
N SER A 100 -9.82 -15.30 -9.46
CA SER A 100 -10.07 -16.62 -8.88
C SER A 100 -8.95 -17.10 -7.94
N ASN A 101 -7.74 -16.53 -8.04
CA ASN A 101 -6.61 -16.80 -7.17
C ASN A 101 -6.53 -15.86 -5.96
N LEU A 102 -7.27 -14.74 -5.95
CA LEU A 102 -7.26 -13.79 -4.82
C LEU A 102 -7.55 -14.44 -3.46
N PRO A 103 -8.45 -15.45 -3.31
CA PRO A 103 -8.65 -16.12 -2.02
C PRO A 103 -7.39 -16.78 -1.43
N LYS A 104 -6.36 -17.05 -2.24
CA LYS A 104 -5.06 -17.55 -1.75
C LYS A 104 -4.28 -16.49 -0.97
N ALA A 105 -4.41 -15.22 -1.37
CA ALA A 105 -3.75 -14.07 -0.73
C ALA A 105 -4.68 -13.33 0.26
N ILE A 106 -5.99 -13.51 0.09
CA ILE A 106 -7.07 -12.85 0.82
C ILE A 106 -8.03 -13.94 1.33
N PRO A 107 -7.62 -14.76 2.32
CA PRO A 107 -8.43 -15.88 2.77
C PRO A 107 -9.80 -15.41 3.29
N ASN A 108 -10.79 -16.29 3.22
CA ASN A 108 -12.10 -16.08 3.82
C ASN A 108 -12.00 -16.22 5.34
N PRO A 109 -12.85 -15.51 6.12
CA PRO A 109 -12.82 -15.63 7.57
C PRO A 109 -13.26 -17.05 7.94
N ILE A 110 -12.64 -17.62 8.97
CA ILE A 110 -13.07 -18.92 9.48
C ILE A 110 -14.42 -18.72 10.20
N PRO A 111 -15.50 -19.39 9.74
CA PRO A 111 -16.82 -19.25 10.35
C PRO A 111 -16.78 -19.52 11.85
N ASP A 112 -17.50 -18.70 12.63
CA ASP A 112 -17.61 -18.78 14.09
C ASP A 112 -16.29 -18.57 14.89
N VAL A 113 -15.16 -18.42 14.20
CA VAL A 113 -13.84 -18.19 14.79
C VAL A 113 -13.36 -16.75 14.53
N GLU A 114 -13.46 -16.27 13.28
CA GLU A 114 -13.03 -14.93 12.90
C GLU A 114 -14.24 -14.04 12.56
N THR A 115 -14.26 -12.81 13.08
CA THR A 115 -15.20 -11.78 12.64
C THR A 115 -14.44 -10.58 12.09
N HIS A 116 -14.82 -10.07 10.92
CA HIS A 116 -14.25 -8.85 10.31
C HIS A 116 -14.73 -7.57 11.03
N ARG A 117 -14.61 -7.56 12.36
CA ARG A 117 -14.96 -6.42 13.20
C ARG A 117 -13.69 -5.70 13.64
N ILE A 118 -13.81 -4.38 13.69
CA ILE A 118 -12.85 -3.49 14.32
C ILE A 118 -13.42 -3.13 15.69
N THR A 119 -12.65 -3.34 16.75
CA THR A 119 -13.05 -2.97 18.11
C THR A 119 -12.04 -2.00 18.71
N ILE A 120 -12.54 -0.95 19.36
CA ILE A 120 -11.73 0.01 20.09
C ILE A 120 -11.99 -0.18 21.57
N THR A 121 -10.91 -0.39 22.33
CA THR A 121 -10.96 -0.60 23.78
C THR A 121 -10.14 0.44 24.53
N ASP A 122 -10.48 0.68 25.79
CA ASP A 122 -9.61 1.39 26.72
C ASP A 122 -8.45 0.50 27.19
N GLN A 123 -7.53 1.08 27.95
CA GLN A 123 -6.34 0.40 28.47
C GLN A 123 -6.62 -0.78 29.43
N ILE A 124 -7.84 -0.92 29.95
CA ILE A 124 -8.25 -2.01 30.85
C ILE A 124 -9.08 -3.06 30.10
N GLY A 125 -9.40 -2.81 28.83
CA GLY A 125 -10.12 -3.71 27.94
C GLY A 125 -11.62 -3.47 27.86
N ASN A 126 -12.13 -2.37 28.41
CA ASN A 126 -13.52 -2.00 28.22
C ASN A 126 -13.74 -1.55 26.77
N VAL A 127 -14.80 -2.04 26.13
CA VAL A 127 -15.15 -1.66 24.77
C VAL A 127 -15.65 -0.22 24.77
N LEU A 128 -14.89 0.67 24.12
CA LEU A 128 -15.26 2.08 23.94
C LEU A 128 -16.16 2.27 22.72
N LEU A 129 -15.82 1.58 21.63
CA LEU A 129 -16.58 1.65 20.39
C LEU A 129 -16.44 0.36 19.60
N THR A 130 -17.54 -0.10 19.02
CA THR A 130 -17.51 -1.06 17.94
C THR A 130 -18.32 -0.50 16.76
N PRO A 131 -17.67 0.02 15.71
CA PRO A 131 -18.38 0.58 14.57
C PRO A 131 -19.31 -0.46 13.94
N PRO A 132 -20.51 -0.08 13.45
CA PRO A 132 -21.38 -0.98 12.74
C PRO A 132 -20.74 -1.39 11.41
N THR A 133 -20.12 -2.57 11.36
CA THR A 133 -19.59 -3.18 10.14
C THR A 133 -20.56 -4.24 9.63
N LYS A 134 -20.95 -4.18 8.35
CA LYS A 134 -21.70 -5.28 7.73
C LYS A 134 -20.75 -6.47 7.57
N PRO A 135 -21.11 -7.67 8.07
CA PRO A 135 -20.32 -8.87 7.80
C PRO A 135 -20.29 -9.17 6.30
N PHE A 136 -19.16 -9.65 5.82
CA PHE A 136 -18.94 -10.09 4.44
C PHE A 136 -18.08 -11.35 4.45
N LYS A 137 -18.28 -12.21 3.46
CA LYS A 137 -17.63 -13.53 3.37
C LYS A 137 -16.31 -13.50 2.64
N ASP A 138 -16.15 -12.63 1.65
CA ASP A 138 -14.99 -12.61 0.77
C ASP A 138 -14.74 -11.22 0.13
N VAL A 139 -13.69 -11.15 -0.68
CA VAL A 139 -13.29 -9.94 -1.43
C VAL A 139 -14.35 -9.47 -2.45
N TYR A 140 -15.23 -10.36 -2.93
CA TYR A 140 -16.29 -10.02 -3.88
C TYR A 140 -17.51 -9.42 -3.18
N GLU A 141 -17.81 -9.88 -1.96
CA GLU A 141 -18.87 -9.33 -1.14
C GLU A 141 -18.49 -7.96 -0.58
N ILE A 142 -17.27 -7.77 -0.08
CA ILE A 142 -16.83 -6.46 0.44
C ILE A 142 -16.81 -5.38 -0.66
N ALA A 143 -16.48 -5.74 -1.90
CA ALA A 143 -16.50 -4.83 -3.06
C ALA A 143 -17.91 -4.27 -3.35
N LYS A 144 -18.97 -4.99 -2.98
CA LYS A 144 -20.38 -4.60 -3.20
C LYS A 144 -20.97 -3.74 -2.08
N ILE A 145 -20.24 -3.54 -0.97
CA ILE A 145 -20.73 -2.76 0.17
C ILE A 145 -20.53 -1.27 -0.08
N SER A 146 -21.61 -0.48 -0.06
CA SER A 146 -21.60 0.94 -0.45
C SER A 146 -21.12 1.92 0.64
N ARG A 147 -21.17 1.54 1.94
CA ARG A 147 -20.77 2.38 3.09
C ARG A 147 -20.33 1.53 4.31
N GLY A 148 -19.24 1.92 5.00
CA GLY A 148 -18.81 1.36 6.29
C GLY A 148 -17.28 1.26 6.48
N LEU A 149 -16.82 1.00 7.71
CA LEU A 149 -15.41 0.72 8.08
C LEU A 149 -15.02 -0.76 7.83
N SER A 150 -15.57 -1.37 6.78
CA SER A 150 -15.31 -2.77 6.43
C SER A 150 -13.94 -2.90 5.77
N SER A 151 -13.09 -3.80 6.26
CA SER A 151 -11.76 -4.06 5.72
C SER A 151 -11.42 -5.54 5.71
N ILE A 152 -10.76 -6.04 4.66
CA ILE A 152 -10.19 -7.39 4.60
C ILE A 152 -8.66 -7.33 4.66
N ILE A 153 -8.03 -8.24 5.39
CA ILE A 153 -6.57 -8.27 5.54
C ILE A 153 -5.93 -9.09 4.41
N ILE A 154 -4.83 -8.58 3.85
CA ILE A 154 -4.09 -9.18 2.73
C ILE A 154 -2.61 -9.34 3.10
N TYR A 155 -2.00 -10.44 2.62
CA TYR A 155 -0.55 -10.63 2.63
C TYR A 155 0.12 -9.92 1.46
N ARG A 156 0.90 -8.88 1.74
CA ARG A 156 1.53 -8.02 0.73
C ARG A 156 2.44 -8.79 -0.25
N ASN A 157 3.20 -9.78 0.24
CA ASN A 157 4.13 -10.57 -0.57
C ASN A 157 3.41 -11.57 -1.48
N ILE A 158 2.41 -12.29 -0.95
CA ILE A 158 1.65 -13.28 -1.74
C ILE A 158 0.88 -12.56 -2.84
N LEU A 159 0.32 -11.39 -2.54
CA LEU A 159 -0.34 -10.58 -3.57
C LEU A 159 0.67 -10.06 -4.61
N ARG A 160 1.90 -9.72 -4.24
CA ARG A 160 2.94 -9.34 -5.20
C ARG A 160 3.31 -10.50 -6.13
N ASP A 161 3.51 -11.71 -5.59
CA ASP A 161 3.94 -12.89 -6.34
C ASP A 161 2.87 -13.38 -7.32
N VAL A 162 1.60 -13.23 -6.95
CA VAL A 162 0.46 -13.50 -7.85
C VAL A 162 0.45 -12.57 -9.07
N LEU A 163 1.14 -11.42 -9.01
CA LEU A 163 1.02 -10.35 -10.00
C LEU A 163 2.28 -10.14 -10.89
N LEU A 164 3.35 -10.93 -10.76
CA LEU A 164 4.62 -10.73 -11.48
C LEU A 164 4.79 -11.64 -12.72
N GLU A 165 5.31 -11.08 -13.83
CA GLU A 165 5.88 -11.78 -15.02
C GLU A 165 7.14 -11.03 -15.55
N ASP A 166 8.03 -11.77 -16.22
CA ASP A 166 9.48 -11.59 -16.54
C ASP A 166 10.02 -10.23 -17.13
N ASP A 167 11.35 -10.01 -17.00
CA ASP A 167 12.14 -8.78 -17.13
C ASP A 167 12.87 -8.58 -18.49
N SER A 168 12.85 -7.34 -19.04
CA SER A 168 13.84 -6.85 -20.05
C SER A 168 13.90 -5.31 -20.19
N GLN A 169 15.04 -4.76 -20.62
CA GLN A 169 15.35 -3.31 -20.75
C GLN A 169 14.84 -2.66 -22.05
N GLU A 170 14.16 -1.49 -22.04
CA GLU A 170 13.80 -0.71 -23.27
C GLU A 170 13.49 0.80 -23.05
N PHE A 171 13.31 1.55 -24.16
CA PHE A 171 12.78 2.92 -24.20
C PHE A 171 11.24 2.94 -24.10
N CYS A 172 10.65 3.98 -23.48
CA CYS A 172 9.19 4.08 -23.32
C CYS A 172 8.55 5.36 -23.86
N ASN A 173 7.23 5.30 -24.04
CA ASN A 173 6.36 6.44 -24.35
C ASN A 173 5.80 7.08 -23.09
N ILE A 174 5.59 6.30 -22.02
CA ILE A 174 5.12 6.76 -20.71
C ILE A 174 5.94 6.10 -19.61
N LEU A 175 6.33 6.88 -18.60
CA LEU A 175 6.97 6.40 -17.38
C LEU A 175 6.04 6.61 -16.19
N VAL A 176 5.78 5.55 -15.43
CA VAL A 176 4.93 5.57 -14.22
C VAL A 176 5.80 5.34 -12.99
N GLY A 177 5.89 6.33 -12.12
CA GLY A 177 6.51 6.20 -10.80
C GLY A 177 5.52 5.64 -9.78
N ALA A 178 5.70 4.37 -9.42
CA ALA A 178 4.97 3.68 -8.35
C ALA A 178 5.93 3.27 -7.21
N ASP A 179 7.06 3.96 -7.08
CA ASP A 179 8.24 3.62 -6.29
C ASP A 179 8.19 4.10 -4.83
N GLY A 180 6.99 4.38 -4.34
CA GLY A 180 6.68 4.65 -2.92
C GLY A 180 7.22 5.97 -2.37
N ILE A 181 7.13 6.14 -1.04
CA ILE A 181 7.45 7.40 -0.34
C ILE A 181 8.80 8.01 -0.69
N ASN A 182 9.81 7.20 -0.97
CA ASN A 182 11.17 7.66 -1.29
C ASN A 182 11.42 7.80 -2.81
N SER A 183 10.35 7.90 -3.61
CA SER A 183 10.37 7.95 -5.08
C SER A 183 11.43 8.92 -5.65
N PRO A 184 12.52 8.41 -6.25
CA PRO A 184 13.42 9.24 -7.06
C PRO A 184 12.75 9.88 -8.28
N ILE A 185 11.65 9.31 -8.78
CA ILE A 185 10.88 9.88 -9.89
C ILE A 185 10.11 11.11 -9.40
N ARG A 186 9.42 11.02 -8.25
CA ARG A 186 8.76 12.17 -7.62
C ARG A 186 9.76 13.29 -7.38
N LYS A 187 10.91 13.02 -6.77
CA LYS A 187 11.92 14.06 -6.47
C LYS A 187 12.38 14.85 -7.70
N GLN A 188 12.33 14.25 -8.89
CA GLN A 188 12.70 14.92 -10.14
C GLN A 188 11.50 15.62 -10.80
N LYS A 189 10.31 14.99 -10.79
CA LYS A 189 9.09 15.58 -11.39
C LYS A 189 8.52 16.71 -10.54
N LEU A 190 8.52 16.55 -9.22
CA LEU A 190 7.91 17.41 -8.21
C LEU A 190 8.89 17.64 -7.04
N PRO A 191 10.00 18.37 -7.25
CA PRO A 191 11.01 18.61 -6.20
C PRO A 191 10.46 19.42 -5.02
N GLU A 192 9.41 20.20 -5.24
CA GLU A 192 8.75 21.01 -4.21
C GLU A 192 7.83 20.18 -3.31
N LEU A 193 7.47 18.94 -3.69
CA LEU A 193 6.58 18.09 -2.91
C LEU A 193 7.36 17.48 -1.73
N GLN A 194 7.20 18.10 -0.56
CA GLN A 194 7.91 17.72 0.66
C GLN A 194 7.25 16.52 1.35
N ILE A 195 8.08 15.73 2.01
CA ILE A 195 7.63 14.73 2.97
C ILE A 195 7.54 15.44 4.33
N ILE A 196 6.44 15.25 5.04
CA ILE A 196 6.19 15.85 6.34
C ILE A 196 6.24 14.74 7.39
N ASP A 197 6.91 15.00 8.51
CA ASP A 197 6.86 14.13 9.67
C ASP A 197 5.61 14.42 10.48
N TYR A 198 4.82 13.39 10.75
CA TYR A 198 3.53 13.55 11.47
C TYR A 198 3.71 13.67 12.99
N GLY A 199 4.95 13.57 13.48
CA GLY A 199 5.26 13.61 14.92
C GLY A 199 4.80 12.38 15.71
N ILE A 200 4.49 11.27 15.02
CA ILE A 200 4.14 9.98 15.64
C ILE A 200 5.16 8.93 15.23
N THR A 201 5.71 8.23 16.22
CA THR A 201 6.60 7.08 16.02
C THR A 201 5.80 5.79 16.15
N HIS A 202 6.12 4.80 15.32
CA HIS A 202 5.57 3.45 15.38
C HIS A 202 6.64 2.39 15.54
N VAL A 203 6.31 1.36 16.31
CA VAL A 203 7.05 0.11 16.42
C VAL A 203 6.12 -0.98 15.93
N SER A 204 6.54 -1.73 14.91
CA SER A 204 5.74 -2.80 14.30
C SER A 204 6.45 -4.14 14.41
N ALA A 205 5.73 -5.18 14.82
CA ALA A 205 6.26 -6.53 14.92
C ALA A 205 5.22 -7.54 14.44
N ASP A 206 5.68 -8.55 13.69
CA ASP A 206 4.86 -9.69 13.29
C ASP A 206 5.19 -10.89 14.17
N VAL A 207 4.15 -11.50 14.74
CA VAL A 207 4.26 -12.61 15.68
C VAL A 207 3.41 -13.77 15.18
N SER A 208 3.96 -14.98 15.27
CA SER A 208 3.20 -16.22 15.08
C SER A 208 2.75 -16.73 16.45
N ILE A 209 1.44 -16.79 16.68
CA ILE A 209 0.84 -17.17 17.97
C ILE A 209 0.06 -18.48 17.78
N PRO A 210 0.37 -19.56 18.52
CA PRO A 210 -0.40 -20.79 18.46
C PRO A 210 -1.90 -20.58 18.75
N GLN A 211 -2.77 -21.29 18.04
CA GLN A 211 -4.23 -21.11 18.13
C GLN A 211 -4.73 -21.14 19.58
N HIS A 212 -4.30 -22.10 20.39
CA HIS A 212 -4.80 -22.25 21.76
C HIS A 212 -4.50 -21.05 22.68
N LEU A 213 -3.40 -20.32 22.44
CA LEU A 213 -3.09 -19.10 23.20
C LEU A 213 -3.96 -17.93 22.76
N MET A 214 -4.16 -17.80 21.45
CA MET A 214 -5.03 -16.77 20.91
C MET A 214 -6.50 -17.00 21.32
N ASP A 215 -6.96 -18.25 21.32
CA ASP A 215 -8.32 -18.61 21.77
C ASP A 215 -8.55 -18.26 23.25
N LYS A 216 -7.52 -18.39 24.10
CA LYS A 216 -7.58 -17.91 25.50
C LYS A 216 -7.69 -16.38 25.56
N ALA A 217 -6.91 -15.65 24.77
CA ALA A 217 -6.98 -14.19 24.71
C ALA A 217 -8.35 -13.70 24.21
N ASN A 218 -8.87 -14.37 23.17
CA ASN A 218 -10.18 -14.12 22.56
C ASN A 218 -11.34 -14.38 23.53
N LYS A 219 -11.24 -15.36 24.44
CA LYS A 219 -12.26 -15.57 25.49
C LYS A 219 -12.37 -14.40 26.46
N ILE A 220 -11.27 -13.71 26.72
CA ILE A 220 -11.23 -12.58 27.65
C ILE A 220 -11.69 -11.29 26.95
N HIS A 221 -11.28 -11.11 25.70
CA HIS A 221 -11.41 -9.83 25.00
C HIS A 221 -12.40 -9.82 23.83
N GLY A 222 -13.02 -10.97 23.52
CA GLY A 222 -13.84 -11.19 22.33
C GLY A 222 -13.01 -11.46 21.07
N ASN A 223 -13.66 -12.05 20.05
CA ASN A 223 -13.04 -12.29 18.73
C ASN A 223 -13.02 -11.00 17.92
N PHE A 224 -11.84 -10.53 17.51
CA PHE A 224 -11.66 -9.36 16.66
C PHE A 224 -10.62 -9.62 15.58
N LEU A 225 -10.77 -8.99 14.42
CA LEU A 225 -9.74 -9.00 13.37
C LEU A 225 -8.71 -7.89 13.60
N VAL A 226 -9.21 -6.73 14.04
CA VAL A 226 -8.39 -5.56 14.35
C VAL A 226 -8.85 -5.00 15.68
N ARG A 227 -7.92 -4.84 16.62
CA ARG A 227 -8.16 -4.17 17.88
C ARG A 227 -7.24 -2.97 18.01
N LYS A 228 -7.81 -1.85 18.42
CA LYS A 228 -7.05 -0.68 18.83
C LYS A 228 -7.27 -0.43 20.32
N THR A 229 -6.19 -0.24 21.06
CA THR A 229 -6.22 0.17 22.47
C THR A 229 -5.65 1.56 22.59
N LEU A 230 -6.34 2.43 23.32
CA LEU A 230 -5.88 3.80 23.58
C LEU A 230 -5.17 3.86 24.93
N GLY A 231 -3.96 4.40 24.92
CA GLY A 231 -3.17 4.69 26.11
C GLY A 231 -3.58 6.04 26.72
N THR A 232 -3.12 6.27 27.95
CA THR A 232 -3.48 7.48 28.72
C THR A 232 -2.57 8.68 28.44
N LYS A 233 -1.48 8.48 27.70
CA LYS A 233 -0.48 9.52 27.39
C LYS A 233 -0.39 9.83 25.89
N GLY A 234 -1.50 9.63 25.18
CA GLY A 234 -1.59 9.80 23.73
C GLY A 234 -1.10 8.59 22.94
N ASP A 235 -0.43 7.63 23.57
CA ASP A 235 0.01 6.40 22.93
C ASP A 235 -1.16 5.46 22.56
N SER A 236 -0.93 4.52 21.64
CA SER A 236 -1.93 3.52 21.28
C SER A 236 -1.30 2.21 20.80
N THR A 237 -1.99 1.09 21.01
CA THR A 237 -1.64 -0.18 20.37
C THR A 237 -2.67 -0.53 19.30
N LEU A 238 -2.23 -1.09 18.19
CA LEU A 238 -3.05 -1.69 17.16
C LEU A 238 -2.59 -3.13 16.96
N MET A 239 -3.54 -4.05 17.00
CA MET A 239 -3.32 -5.48 16.84
C MET A 239 -4.19 -5.97 15.71
N MET A 240 -3.56 -6.52 14.67
CA MET A 240 -4.23 -7.12 13.52
C MET A 240 -3.94 -8.62 13.53
N THR A 241 -4.98 -9.45 13.49
CA THR A 241 -4.81 -10.90 13.62
C THR A 241 -5.45 -11.65 12.48
N ARG A 242 -4.78 -12.70 12.02
CA ARG A 242 -5.35 -13.65 11.06
C ARG A 242 -4.95 -15.07 11.39
N LEU A 243 -5.91 -15.98 11.45
CA LEU A 243 -5.64 -17.40 11.61
C LEU A 243 -5.12 -17.98 10.29
N ILE A 244 -3.93 -18.56 10.36
CA ILE A 244 -3.29 -19.25 9.25
C ILE A 244 -3.11 -20.73 9.62
N PRO A 245 -3.62 -21.67 8.82
CA PRO A 245 -3.12 -23.03 8.85
C PRO A 245 -1.71 -23.01 8.25
N ILE A 246 -0.68 -22.83 9.09
CA ILE A 246 0.71 -22.90 8.62
C ILE A 246 1.02 -24.37 8.37
N LYS A 247 1.14 -24.77 7.10
CA LYS A 247 1.87 -26.00 6.77
C LYS A 247 3.34 -25.68 6.96
N GLN A 248 3.95 -26.18 8.04
CA GLN A 248 5.41 -26.14 8.16
C GLN A 248 6.01 -26.95 7.00
N GLU A 249 7.14 -26.50 6.46
CA GLU A 249 7.89 -27.23 5.40
C GLU A 249 8.34 -28.63 5.87
N GLN A 250 8.23 -28.91 7.17
CA GLN A 250 8.30 -30.26 7.72
C GLN A 250 6.88 -30.84 7.78
N ASN A 251 6.66 -31.92 7.04
CA ASN A 251 5.45 -32.75 6.92
C ASN A 251 4.89 -33.26 8.27
N ASP A 252 4.46 -32.37 9.17
CA ASP A 252 3.67 -32.74 10.33
C ASP A 252 2.23 -32.26 10.14
N GLU A 253 1.39 -33.18 9.64
CA GLU A 253 -0.08 -33.07 9.57
C GLU A 253 -0.75 -32.87 10.96
N LYS A 254 0.05 -32.81 12.04
CA LYS A 254 -0.39 -32.65 13.44
C LYS A 254 -0.08 -31.29 14.08
N SER A 255 0.55 -30.35 13.36
CA SER A 255 0.84 -29.03 13.94
C SER A 255 -0.44 -28.20 14.11
N GLU A 256 -0.65 -27.64 15.30
CA GLU A 256 -1.77 -26.73 15.54
C GLU A 256 -1.66 -25.48 14.63
N PRO A 257 -2.77 -24.94 14.11
CA PRO A 257 -2.71 -23.73 13.30
C PRO A 257 -2.28 -22.54 14.16
N HIS A 258 -1.77 -21.50 13.51
CA HIS A 258 -1.21 -20.33 14.19
C HIS A 258 -1.88 -19.06 13.68
N TYR A 259 -2.13 -18.12 14.57
CA TYR A 259 -2.45 -16.76 14.19
C TYR A 259 -1.18 -16.02 13.80
N ARG A 260 -1.19 -15.37 12.64
CA ARG A 260 -0.25 -14.28 12.40
C ARG A 260 -0.85 -13.01 12.99
N VAL A 261 -0.08 -12.34 13.83
CA VAL A 261 -0.49 -11.13 14.53
C VAL A 261 0.52 -10.04 14.23
N THR A 262 0.08 -8.93 13.63
CA THR A 262 0.87 -7.70 13.61
C THR A 262 0.50 -6.88 14.83
N LEU A 263 1.50 -6.58 15.64
CA LEU A 263 1.43 -5.66 16.76
C LEU A 263 2.07 -4.34 16.32
N VAL A 264 1.34 -3.26 16.52
CA VAL A 264 1.80 -1.91 16.23
C VAL A 264 1.64 -1.09 17.51
N TYR A 265 2.72 -0.49 17.99
CA TYR A 265 2.67 0.50 19.06
C TYR A 265 2.98 1.89 18.49
N SER A 266 2.12 2.84 18.80
CA SER A 266 2.14 4.23 18.33
C SER A 266 2.33 5.17 19.51
N TYR A 267 3.20 6.16 19.40
CA TYR A 267 3.41 7.16 20.45
C TYR A 267 3.94 8.49 19.90
N PRO A 268 3.84 9.60 20.64
CA PRO A 268 4.38 10.89 20.19
C PRO A 268 5.90 10.80 19.99
N SER A 269 6.41 11.20 18.83
CA SER A 269 7.85 11.17 18.52
C SER A 269 8.68 12.05 19.46
N LYS A 270 8.07 13.04 20.13
CA LYS A 270 8.73 13.84 21.18
C LYS A 270 9.19 13.03 22.40
N LEU A 271 8.71 11.79 22.54
CA LEU A 271 9.16 10.86 23.59
C LEU A 271 10.44 10.11 23.20
N ASP A 272 10.85 10.15 21.93
CA ASP A 272 12.14 9.63 21.47
C ASP A 272 13.27 10.63 21.79
N ASN A 273 14.44 10.11 22.15
CA ASN A 273 15.67 10.89 22.13
C ASN A 273 16.15 11.05 20.67
N VAL A 274 16.53 12.27 20.29
CA VAL A 274 16.47 12.83 18.92
C VAL A 274 17.38 12.18 17.86
N ASP A 275 18.25 11.21 18.18
CA ASP A 275 19.45 10.96 17.35
C ASP A 275 19.66 9.54 16.79
N VAL A 276 18.68 8.64 16.80
CA VAL A 276 18.90 7.27 16.27
C VAL A 276 18.19 7.05 14.93
N GLU A 277 18.96 7.03 13.84
CA GLU A 277 18.50 6.51 12.55
C GLU A 277 18.33 4.98 12.64
N SER A 278 17.09 4.50 12.71
CA SER A 278 16.78 3.07 12.86
C SER A 278 17.38 2.18 11.77
N ASP A 279 17.60 2.72 10.57
CA ASP A 279 18.23 2.03 9.44
C ASP A 279 19.73 1.70 9.65
N LYS A 280 20.37 2.23 10.70
CA LYS A 280 21.80 1.98 11.04
C LYS A 280 22.00 1.07 12.26
N VAL A 281 20.91 0.64 12.90
CA VAL A 281 20.97 -0.18 14.11
C VAL A 281 21.34 -1.62 13.73
N LYS A 282 22.42 -2.13 14.32
CA LYS A 282 22.75 -3.55 14.21
C LYS A 282 21.77 -4.35 15.07
N VAL A 283 21.01 -5.24 14.43
CA VAL A 283 20.03 -6.11 15.10
C VAL A 283 20.76 -7.27 15.80
N ASP A 284 20.42 -7.51 17.06
CA ASP A 284 20.74 -8.71 17.82
C ASP A 284 19.42 -9.32 18.32
N ASP A 285 19.06 -10.50 17.83
CA ASP A 285 17.82 -11.18 18.20
C ASP A 285 17.74 -11.56 19.69
N ASN A 286 18.88 -11.54 20.41
CA ASN A 286 18.93 -11.75 21.86
C ASN A 286 18.82 -10.45 22.67
N ASP A 287 18.81 -9.30 21.99
CA ASP A 287 18.59 -7.99 22.59
C ASP A 287 17.29 -7.37 22.05
N PRO A 288 16.17 -7.52 22.77
CA PRO A 288 14.89 -6.94 22.39
C PRO A 288 14.95 -5.43 22.14
N ALA A 289 15.85 -4.69 22.81
CA ALA A 289 15.98 -3.26 22.59
C ALA A 289 16.51 -2.94 21.19
N SER A 290 17.52 -3.68 20.72
CA SER A 290 18.05 -3.54 19.35
C SER A 290 17.00 -3.85 18.28
N VAL A 291 16.14 -4.84 18.52
CA VAL A 291 15.05 -5.22 17.62
C VAL A 291 14.03 -4.09 17.54
N ILE A 292 13.59 -3.57 18.69
CA ILE A 292 12.63 -2.46 18.77
C ILE A 292 13.17 -1.22 18.06
N GLU A 293 14.43 -0.87 18.29
CA GLU A 293 15.06 0.29 17.67
C GLU A 293 15.18 0.14 16.15
N HIS A 294 15.42 -1.09 15.65
CA HIS A 294 15.43 -1.39 14.22
C HIS A 294 14.04 -1.29 13.55
N VAL A 295 12.98 -1.73 14.24
CA VAL A 295 11.61 -1.67 13.68
C VAL A 295 10.91 -0.33 13.94
N LYS A 296 11.54 0.57 14.69
CA LYS A 296 11.05 1.91 14.97
C LYS A 296 11.04 2.77 13.72
N ARG A 297 9.89 3.39 13.41
CA ARG A 297 9.71 4.25 12.25
C ARG A 297 8.84 5.45 12.58
N MET A 298 9.30 6.64 12.21
CA MET A 298 8.45 7.83 12.21
C MET A 298 7.42 7.75 11.08
N MET A 299 6.18 8.13 11.41
CA MET A 299 5.14 8.31 10.40
C MET A 299 5.43 9.54 9.56
N ARG A 300 5.39 9.30 8.26
CA ARG A 300 5.63 10.30 7.23
C ARG A 300 4.40 10.41 6.35
N ASP A 301 4.13 11.62 5.92
CA ASP A 301 3.00 12.00 5.09
C ASP A 301 3.49 12.80 3.89
N ILE A 302 2.71 12.83 2.82
CA ILE A 302 2.89 13.79 1.73
C ILE A 302 1.55 14.47 1.58
N ASP A 303 1.50 15.79 1.83
CA ASP A 303 0.30 16.56 1.53
C ASP A 303 0.25 16.87 0.02
N PRO A 304 -0.59 16.18 -0.77
CA PRO A 304 -0.71 16.45 -2.20
C PRO A 304 -1.25 17.86 -2.49
N MET A 305 -1.92 18.51 -1.53
CA MET A 305 -2.43 19.89 -1.66
C MET A 305 -1.37 20.96 -1.40
N SER A 306 -0.19 20.58 -0.90
CA SER A 306 0.92 21.52 -0.73
C SER A 306 1.38 22.12 -2.07
N ILE A 307 1.06 21.48 -3.19
CA ILE A 307 1.29 21.99 -4.55
C ILE A 307 -0.04 22.34 -5.21
N LYS A 308 -0.24 23.62 -5.56
CA LYS A 308 -1.48 24.11 -6.17
C LYS A 308 -1.75 23.56 -7.58
N SER A 309 -0.70 23.26 -8.33
CA SER A 309 -0.76 22.60 -9.63
C SER A 309 0.65 22.16 -10.04
N TRP A 310 0.74 21.13 -10.89
CA TRP A 310 1.98 20.76 -11.54
C TRP A 310 1.76 20.53 -13.04
N THR A 311 2.82 20.67 -13.82
CA THR A 311 2.77 20.45 -15.27
C THR A 311 2.69 18.95 -15.58
N SER A 312 1.58 18.54 -16.21
CA SER A 312 1.42 17.17 -16.71
C SER A 312 2.41 16.88 -17.82
N SER A 313 2.95 15.67 -17.83
CA SER A 313 3.90 15.19 -18.83
C SER A 313 3.78 13.68 -18.96
N ARG A 314 4.54 13.06 -19.86
CA ARG A 314 4.57 11.59 -20.03
C ARG A 314 5.21 10.84 -18.85
N VAL A 315 5.56 11.56 -17.79
CA VAL A 315 5.97 11.01 -16.50
C VAL A 315 4.80 11.16 -15.54
N VAL A 316 4.23 10.05 -15.08
CA VAL A 316 3.04 10.00 -14.22
C VAL A 316 3.42 9.36 -12.89
N LEU A 317 2.79 9.76 -11.79
CA LEU A 317 3.02 9.17 -10.47
C LEU A 317 1.73 8.51 -9.97
N LEU A 318 1.85 7.48 -9.15
CA LEU A 318 0.73 6.86 -8.43
C LEU A 318 1.15 6.33 -7.06
N GLY A 319 0.16 6.12 -6.19
CA GLY A 319 0.32 5.62 -4.83
C GLY A 319 1.17 6.53 -3.95
N ASP A 320 1.85 5.89 -2.99
CA ASP A 320 2.81 6.52 -2.07
C ASP A 320 3.94 7.31 -2.78
N ALA A 321 4.13 7.18 -4.09
CA ALA A 321 5.06 8.05 -4.80
C ALA A 321 4.63 9.53 -4.78
N VAL A 322 3.33 9.82 -4.68
CA VAL A 322 2.77 11.19 -4.78
C VAL A 322 1.74 11.54 -3.70
N HIS A 323 1.13 10.56 -3.04
CA HIS A 323 0.18 10.78 -1.93
C HIS A 323 0.36 9.75 -0.82
N VAL A 324 1.55 9.67 -0.23
CA VAL A 324 1.73 8.87 0.99
C VAL A 324 0.67 9.28 1.98
N MET A 325 -0.04 8.31 2.55
CA MET A 325 -1.05 8.57 3.56
C MET A 325 -0.65 7.94 4.88
N ASN A 326 -1.15 8.50 5.97
CA ASN A 326 -1.02 7.93 7.30
C ASN A 326 -1.43 6.43 7.31
N PRO A 327 -0.52 5.50 7.72
CA PRO A 327 -0.79 4.07 7.73
C PRO A 327 -1.92 3.63 8.67
N ILE A 328 -2.30 4.46 9.65
CA ILE A 328 -3.28 4.12 10.70
C ILE A 328 -4.63 3.67 10.11
N LEU A 329 -5.05 4.26 8.99
CA LEU A 329 -6.29 3.90 8.30
C LEU A 329 -6.12 2.82 7.22
N GLY A 330 -4.89 2.39 6.92
CA GLY A 330 -4.63 1.43 5.85
C GLY A 330 -4.99 1.91 4.44
N LEU A 331 -5.18 3.22 4.22
CA LEU A 331 -5.70 3.73 2.93
C LEU A 331 -4.67 3.76 1.80
N GLY A 332 -3.36 3.81 2.09
CA GLY A 332 -2.34 3.97 1.06
C GLY A 332 -2.40 2.90 -0.04
N ALA A 333 -2.53 1.62 0.36
CA ALA A 333 -2.69 0.53 -0.60
C ALA A 333 -4.01 0.64 -1.40
N ASN A 334 -5.10 1.02 -0.74
CA ASN A 334 -6.40 1.20 -1.39
C ASN A 334 -6.36 2.31 -2.44
N ASN A 335 -5.73 3.44 -2.11
CA ASN A 335 -5.58 4.57 -3.02
C ASN A 335 -4.62 4.26 -4.17
N ALA A 336 -3.53 3.53 -3.92
CA ALA A 336 -2.63 3.08 -4.99
C ALA A 336 -3.31 2.11 -5.98
N ILE A 337 -4.17 1.20 -5.52
CA ILE A 337 -4.96 0.32 -6.38
C ILE A 337 -6.02 1.11 -7.15
N GLN A 338 -6.64 2.10 -6.51
CA GLN A 338 -7.62 2.95 -7.16
C GLN A 338 -6.98 3.86 -8.22
N ASP A 339 -5.78 4.36 -7.97
CA ASP A 339 -4.99 5.08 -8.97
C ASP A 339 -4.73 4.21 -10.19
N ALA A 340 -4.34 2.96 -9.99
CA ALA A 340 -4.09 2.02 -11.07
C ALA A 340 -5.34 1.80 -11.93
N ASP A 341 -6.50 1.61 -11.30
CA ASP A 341 -7.79 1.49 -11.99
C ASP A 341 -8.07 2.76 -12.82
N LYS A 342 -8.04 3.94 -12.19
CA LYS A 342 -8.34 5.23 -12.86
C LYS A 342 -7.34 5.57 -13.97
N LEU A 343 -6.05 5.38 -13.72
CA LEU A 343 -4.99 5.62 -14.70
C LEU A 343 -5.11 4.67 -15.89
N SER A 344 -5.46 3.40 -15.66
CA SER A 344 -5.70 2.46 -16.76
C SER A 344 -6.83 2.92 -17.69
N GLN A 345 -7.92 3.44 -17.14
CA GLN A 345 -9.04 3.98 -17.92
C GLN A 345 -8.66 5.24 -18.68
N ALA A 346 -7.87 6.12 -18.06
CA ALA A 346 -7.36 7.33 -18.71
C ALA A 346 -6.43 6.99 -19.88
N LEU A 347 -5.55 5.99 -19.71
CA LEU A 347 -4.60 5.54 -20.73
C LEU A 347 -5.29 5.00 -21.99
N LEU A 348 -6.54 4.53 -21.93
CA LEU A 348 -7.28 4.13 -23.13
C LEU A 348 -7.46 5.28 -24.14
N LYS A 349 -7.39 6.54 -23.68
CA LYS A 349 -7.46 7.75 -24.51
C LYS A 349 -6.12 8.14 -25.15
N TYR A 350 -5.05 7.37 -24.93
CA TYR A 350 -3.70 7.72 -25.37
C TYR A 350 -3.57 7.87 -26.89
N THR A 351 -2.96 8.97 -27.30
CA THR A 351 -2.36 9.16 -28.62
C THR A 351 -0.98 9.81 -28.47
N ASP A 352 -0.11 9.68 -29.47
CA ASP A 352 1.21 10.34 -29.41
C ASP A 352 1.15 11.86 -29.36
N SER A 353 0.04 12.49 -29.76
CA SER A 353 -0.15 13.95 -29.72
C SER A 353 -0.94 14.44 -28.51
N ASN A 354 -1.61 13.55 -27.77
CA ASN A 354 -2.49 13.94 -26.67
C ASN A 354 -1.95 13.43 -25.33
N ILE A 355 -1.81 14.33 -24.36
CA ILE A 355 -1.49 14.00 -22.96
C ILE A 355 -2.55 14.52 -21.98
N SER A 356 -3.68 15.07 -22.45
CA SER A 356 -4.73 15.65 -21.60
C SER A 356 -5.33 14.64 -20.62
N PHE A 357 -5.35 13.36 -20.99
CA PHE A 357 -5.82 12.28 -20.13
C PHE A 357 -4.97 12.10 -18.87
N ILE A 358 -3.67 12.47 -18.93
CA ILE A 358 -2.78 12.45 -17.76
C ILE A 358 -3.19 13.58 -16.81
N GLU A 359 -3.45 14.77 -17.35
CA GLU A 359 -3.89 15.92 -16.56
C GLU A 359 -5.25 15.65 -15.89
N GLU A 360 -6.19 15.02 -16.62
CA GLU A 360 -7.49 14.59 -16.08
C GLU A 360 -7.31 13.61 -14.90
N TYR A 361 -6.44 12.61 -15.06
CA TYR A 361 -6.10 11.66 -14.00
C TYR A 361 -5.45 12.35 -12.81
N GLU A 362 -4.43 13.18 -13.03
CA GLU A 362 -3.70 13.88 -11.95
C GLU A 362 -4.64 14.78 -11.15
N LYS A 363 -5.57 15.50 -11.80
CA LYS A 363 -6.60 16.33 -11.13
C LYS A 363 -7.59 15.49 -10.32
N GLU A 364 -8.05 14.36 -10.86
CA GLU A 364 -8.95 13.45 -10.14
C GLU A 364 -8.28 12.85 -8.92
N MET A 365 -7.05 12.34 -9.09
CA MET A 365 -6.23 11.76 -8.04
C MET A 365 -6.03 12.76 -6.91
N LEU A 366 -5.58 13.98 -7.22
CA LEU A 366 -5.40 15.05 -6.23
C LEU A 366 -6.69 15.32 -5.45
N LYS A 367 -7.82 15.49 -6.15
CA LYS A 367 -9.10 15.75 -5.49
C LYS A 367 -9.50 14.62 -4.54
N ARG A 368 -9.33 13.37 -4.98
CA ARG A 368 -9.73 12.18 -4.23
C ARG A 368 -8.84 11.94 -3.01
N THR A 369 -7.52 11.97 -3.18
CA THR A 369 -6.57 11.71 -2.10
C THR A 369 -6.63 12.82 -1.05
N SER A 370 -6.83 14.07 -1.48
CA SER A 370 -7.06 15.19 -0.57
C SER A 370 -8.34 15.05 0.25
N ALA A 371 -9.42 14.52 -0.35
CA ALA A 371 -10.64 14.24 0.40
C ALA A 371 -10.42 13.15 1.47
N ASP A 372 -9.56 12.16 1.21
CA ASP A 372 -9.20 11.13 2.19
C ASP A 372 -8.25 11.66 3.28
N VAL A 373 -7.32 12.56 2.94
CA VAL A 373 -6.52 13.31 3.93
C VAL A 373 -7.44 14.15 4.81
N LEU A 374 -8.41 14.87 4.24
CA LEU A 374 -9.38 15.66 5.01
C LEU A 374 -10.34 14.80 5.85
N LYS A 375 -10.60 13.54 5.47
CA LYS A 375 -11.36 12.63 6.35
C LYS A 375 -10.57 12.30 7.63
N LEU A 376 -9.24 12.22 7.56
CA LEU A 376 -8.39 12.06 8.75
C LEU A 376 -8.49 13.26 9.70
N GLU A 377 -8.83 14.44 9.17
CA GLU A 377 -9.01 15.68 9.94
C GLU A 377 -10.40 15.79 10.61
N LEU A 378 -11.31 14.85 10.36
CA LEU A 378 -12.63 14.87 11.01
C LEU A 378 -12.50 14.56 12.51
N PRO A 379 -13.09 15.37 13.43
CA PRO A 379 -12.86 15.23 14.87
C PRO A 379 -13.14 13.85 15.44
N HIS A 380 -14.18 13.17 14.93
CA HIS A 380 -14.53 11.82 15.38
C HIS A 380 -13.55 10.75 14.89
N LEU A 381 -12.94 10.94 13.70
CA LEU A 381 -11.87 10.08 13.19
C LEU A 381 -10.53 10.42 13.85
N ARG A 382 -10.23 11.71 14.09
CA ARG A 382 -9.07 12.13 14.88
C ARG A 382 -9.09 11.57 16.30
N LEU A 383 -10.26 11.54 16.95
CA LEU A 383 -10.44 10.93 18.26
C LEU A 383 -10.30 9.39 18.21
N LEU A 384 -10.89 8.74 17.19
CA LEU A 384 -10.75 7.31 16.90
C LEU A 384 -9.27 6.91 16.75
N PHE A 385 -8.50 7.80 16.12
CA PHE A 385 -7.13 7.56 15.74
C PHE A 385 -6.09 8.24 16.64
N HIS A 386 -6.53 8.96 17.67
CA HIS A 386 -5.72 9.71 18.63
C HIS A 386 -4.79 10.77 18.01
N LEU A 387 -5.12 11.27 16.81
CA LEU A 387 -4.31 12.27 16.11
C LEU A 387 -4.24 13.60 16.88
N ASP A 388 -5.31 13.99 17.59
CA ASP A 388 -5.35 15.22 18.39
C ASP A 388 -4.64 15.11 19.77
N LEU A 389 -4.55 13.91 20.33
CA LEU A 389 -3.90 13.66 21.63
C LEU A 389 -2.39 13.44 21.52
N LEU A 390 -1.91 13.11 20.31
CA LEU A 390 -0.50 12.96 19.98
C LEU A 390 0.18 14.28 19.59
N ALA A 391 -0.61 15.28 19.14
CA ALA A 391 -0.13 16.58 18.66
C ALA A 391 0.00 17.66 19.75
N LEU A 392 -0.50 17.40 20.96
CA LEU A 392 -0.25 18.19 22.19
C LEU A 392 0.94 17.61 22.93
#